data_AF-A0A522YPF4-F1
#
_entry.id   AF-A0A522YPF4-F1
#
_cell.length_a   1.000
_cell.length_b   1.000
_cell.length_c   1.000
_cell.angle_alpha   90.00
_cell.angle_beta   90.00
_cell.angle_gamma   90.00
#
_symmetry.space_group_name_H-M   'P 1'
#
loop_
_entity.id
_entity.type
_entity.pdbx_description
1 polymer ?
#
loop_
_entity_poly.entity_id
_entity_poly.type
_entity_poly.pdbx_seq_one_letter_code
_entity_poly.pdbx_strand_id
1 'polypeptide(L)'
;MLYQFIDNYGTFRVKDPQKYNLYFPLTNRRGSILSSISPNLAGDIKKDNERFLTPPATIEDLRSNFLCRRDFFIQTGKQILRASLPYNDLLEIGFLYHKVTKNTGNLVIEITNFVPYDSEVEVMHVKVRNIFSKPVKISPVSFIPLYGRSEKNLRDHRHVSSLLNRIEIEKYGISLKPTMIFDEKQHKINEDIYFVFGFDGNFTAPLGQYP
;
A
#
# COMPACT_ATOMS: atom_id res chain seq x y z
N MET A 1 -2.55 -24.59 13.53
CA MET A 1 -2.17 -23.37 14.28
C MET A 1 -2.00 -22.24 13.29
N LEU A 2 -2.67 -21.10 13.50
CA LEU A 2 -2.71 -20.00 12.53
C LEU A 2 -1.35 -19.28 12.42
N TYR A 3 -0.71 -19.00 13.56
CA TYR A 3 0.56 -18.29 13.64
C TYR A 3 1.55 -19.04 14.53
N GLN A 4 2.84 -18.71 14.40
CA GLN A 4 3.91 -19.22 15.25
C GLN A 4 4.87 -18.08 15.63
N PHE A 5 5.13 -17.89 16.92
CA PHE A 5 6.20 -16.99 17.38
C PHE A 5 7.57 -17.53 16.97
N ILE A 6 8.44 -16.64 16.50
CA ILE A 6 9.78 -16.99 16.03
C ILE A 6 10.90 -16.48 16.94
N ASP A 7 10.56 -15.64 17.91
CA ASP A 7 11.48 -15.07 18.88
C ASP A 7 10.77 -14.72 20.21
N ASN A 8 11.54 -14.17 21.16
CA ASN A 8 11.05 -13.67 22.45
C ASN A 8 10.64 -12.19 22.40
N TYR A 9 10.63 -11.58 21.22
CA TYR A 9 10.22 -10.18 21.02
C TYR A 9 8.77 -10.07 20.53
N GLY A 10 8.07 -11.20 20.43
CA GLY A 10 6.68 -11.26 19.98
C GLY A 10 6.52 -11.20 18.46
N THR A 11 7.60 -11.41 17.70
CA THR A 11 7.52 -11.57 16.25
C THR A 11 6.89 -12.91 15.92
N PHE A 12 5.92 -12.93 15.02
CA PHE A 12 5.25 -14.17 14.62
C PHE A 12 5.11 -14.30 13.10
N ARG A 13 4.91 -15.53 12.64
CA ARG A 13 4.72 -15.85 11.23
C ARG A 13 3.43 -16.61 10.97
N VAL A 14 2.85 -16.38 9.80
CA VAL A 14 1.69 -17.10 9.25
C VAL A 14 2.07 -17.64 7.88
N LYS A 15 1.98 -18.97 7.70
CA LYS A 15 2.17 -19.63 6.41
C LYS A 15 0.88 -19.56 5.61
N ASP A 16 0.98 -19.37 4.30
CA ASP A 16 -0.16 -19.23 3.39
C ASP A 16 -1.24 -18.27 3.92
N PRO A 17 -0.86 -17.03 4.28
CA PRO A 17 -1.74 -16.09 4.97
C PRO A 17 -3.00 -15.73 4.14
N GLN A 18 -2.98 -15.94 2.82
CA GLN A 18 -4.13 -15.78 1.92
C GLN A 18 -5.33 -16.68 2.25
N LYS A 19 -5.13 -17.76 3.03
CA LYS A 19 -6.20 -18.66 3.46
C LYS A 19 -7.10 -18.05 4.54
N TYR A 20 -6.72 -16.89 5.08
CA TYR A 20 -7.34 -16.26 6.23
C TYR A 20 -7.71 -14.81 5.91
N ASN A 21 -8.79 -14.32 6.53
CA ASN A 21 -9.19 -12.91 6.43
C ASN A 21 -8.49 -12.11 7.54
N LEU A 22 -7.24 -11.72 7.29
CA LEU A 22 -6.41 -11.02 8.26
C LEU A 22 -6.15 -9.58 7.81
N TYR A 23 -6.00 -8.69 8.78
CA TYR A 23 -5.36 -7.39 8.60
C TYR A 23 -4.53 -7.07 9.84
N PHE A 24 -3.59 -6.14 9.68
CA PHE A 24 -2.67 -5.69 10.71
C PHE A 24 -2.64 -4.16 10.76
N PRO A 25 -2.67 -3.53 11.94
CA PRO A 25 -2.59 -2.09 12.05
C PRO A 25 -1.14 -1.60 11.95
N LEU A 26 -0.93 -0.49 11.25
CA LEU A 26 0.32 0.27 11.25
C LEU A 26 0.02 1.73 11.62
N THR A 27 0.82 2.30 12.51
CA THR A 27 0.69 3.70 12.93
C THR A 27 2.00 4.23 13.49
N ASN A 28 2.10 5.54 13.61
CA ASN A 28 3.21 6.20 14.29
C ASN A 28 2.89 6.35 15.80
N ARG A 29 3.83 6.89 16.58
CA ARG A 29 3.62 7.08 18.03
C ARG A 29 2.37 7.90 18.36
N ARG A 30 2.04 8.89 17.53
CA ARG A 30 0.98 9.87 17.81
C ARG A 30 -0.40 9.41 17.33
N GLY A 31 -0.48 8.30 16.59
CA GLY A 31 -1.73 7.89 15.95
C GLY A 31 -2.17 8.81 14.82
N SER A 32 -1.29 9.66 14.29
CA SER A 32 -1.67 10.69 13.30
C SER A 32 -1.73 10.19 11.86
N ILE A 33 -1.20 8.99 11.61
CA ILE A 33 -1.47 8.19 10.42
C ILE A 33 -1.93 6.80 10.86
N LEU A 34 -3.00 6.32 10.25
CA LEU A 34 -3.64 5.05 10.53
C LEU A 34 -3.65 4.25 9.24
N SER A 35 -3.06 3.07 9.27
CA SER A 35 -3.04 2.15 8.14
C SER A 35 -3.51 0.77 8.59
N SER A 36 -4.39 0.18 7.79
CA SER A 36 -4.76 -1.23 7.88
C SER A 36 -4.12 -1.97 6.71
N ILE A 37 -3.48 -3.11 6.96
CA ILE A 37 -2.84 -3.90 5.90
C ILE A 37 -3.08 -5.40 6.03
N SER A 38 -3.56 -6.02 4.97
CA SER A 38 -3.77 -7.46 4.85
C SER A 38 -2.62 -8.16 4.09
N PRO A 39 -2.55 -9.50 4.11
CA PRO A 39 -1.48 -10.25 3.45
C PRO A 39 -1.41 -10.08 1.92
N ASN A 40 -2.53 -9.71 1.28
CA ASN A 40 -2.60 -9.34 -0.13
C ASN A 40 -2.38 -7.84 -0.36
N LEU A 41 -1.81 -7.12 0.62
CA LEU A 41 -1.51 -5.69 0.62
C LEU A 41 -2.76 -4.79 0.54
N ALA A 42 -3.94 -5.34 0.80
CA ALA A 42 -5.19 -4.61 0.83
C ALA A 42 -5.38 -3.84 2.14
N GLY A 43 -6.27 -2.84 2.13
CA GLY A 43 -6.62 -2.02 3.28
C GLY A 43 -6.63 -0.55 2.93
N ASP A 44 -6.66 0.29 3.95
CA ASP A 44 -6.72 1.74 3.81
C ASP A 44 -5.59 2.45 4.57
N ILE A 45 -5.32 3.69 4.15
CA ILE A 45 -4.41 4.62 4.80
C ILE A 45 -5.14 5.94 4.98
N LYS A 46 -5.18 6.47 6.19
CA LYS A 46 -5.86 7.73 6.51
C LYS A 46 -5.22 8.45 7.69
N LYS A 47 -5.56 9.72 7.88
CA LYS A 47 -5.34 10.42 9.15
C LYS A 47 -6.56 10.32 10.07
N ASP A 48 -7.74 10.48 9.47
CA ASP A 48 -9.05 10.48 10.13
C ASP A 48 -10.14 10.15 9.09
N ASN A 49 -11.40 10.27 9.47
CA ASN A 49 -12.52 9.93 8.59
C ASN A 49 -12.73 10.91 7.43
N GLU A 50 -12.14 12.10 7.49
CA GLU A 50 -12.22 13.13 6.45
C GLU A 50 -11.01 13.09 5.49
N ARG A 51 -9.93 12.39 5.85
CA ARG A 51 -8.63 12.43 5.16
C ARG A 51 -8.07 11.04 4.89
N PHE A 52 -8.61 10.40 3.85
CA PHE A 52 -8.11 9.11 3.37
C PHE A 52 -7.14 9.28 2.19
N LEU A 53 -5.94 8.70 2.29
CA LEU A 53 -4.97 8.61 1.20
C LEU A 53 -5.44 7.59 0.16
N THR A 54 -5.78 6.38 0.60
CA THR A 54 -6.33 5.30 -0.25
C THR A 54 -7.82 5.10 0.04
N PRO A 55 -8.61 4.46 -0.85
CA PRO A 55 -10.05 4.32 -0.64
C PRO A 55 -10.38 3.65 0.70
N PRO A 56 -11.39 4.13 1.45
CA PRO A 56 -11.90 3.45 2.64
C PRO A 56 -12.22 1.98 2.35
N ALA A 57 -11.75 1.06 3.19
CA ALA A 57 -11.84 -0.37 2.93
C ALA A 57 -12.66 -1.09 4.02
N THR A 58 -13.58 -1.94 3.59
CA THR A 58 -14.28 -2.91 4.45
C THR A 58 -13.62 -4.29 4.38
N ILE A 59 -14.09 -5.24 5.19
CA ILE A 59 -13.61 -6.63 5.14
C ILE A 59 -13.84 -7.30 3.78
N GLU A 60 -14.88 -6.93 3.04
CA GLU A 60 -15.15 -7.46 1.70
C GLU A 60 -14.23 -6.83 0.64
N ASP A 61 -13.85 -5.57 0.84
CA ASP A 61 -12.85 -4.91 -0.01
C ASP A 61 -11.48 -5.57 0.13
N LEU A 62 -11.09 -5.96 1.35
CA LEU A 62 -9.83 -6.68 1.59
C LEU A 62 -9.75 -7.97 0.75
N ARG A 63 -10.88 -8.65 0.53
CA ARG A 63 -10.94 -9.88 -0.25
C ARG A 63 -10.87 -9.61 -1.75
N SER A 64 -11.71 -8.70 -2.24
CA SER A 64 -12.10 -8.66 -3.65
C SER A 64 -11.76 -7.36 -4.38
N ASN A 65 -11.56 -6.25 -3.66
CA ASN A 65 -11.38 -4.94 -4.28
C ASN A 65 -9.89 -4.68 -4.57
N PHE A 66 -9.51 -4.76 -5.84
CA PHE A 66 -8.14 -4.47 -6.28
C PHE A 66 -7.72 -3.01 -6.10
N LEU A 67 -8.67 -2.07 -5.99
CA LEU A 67 -8.39 -0.65 -5.75
C LEU A 67 -8.10 -0.34 -4.27
N CYS A 68 -8.31 -1.29 -3.38
CA CYS A 68 -7.90 -1.16 -1.98
C CYS A 68 -6.51 -1.78 -1.74
N ARG A 69 -5.74 -2.10 -2.79
CA ARG A 69 -4.43 -2.76 -2.67
C ARG A 69 -3.30 -1.80 -3.00
N ARG A 70 -2.30 -1.76 -2.12
CA ARG A 70 -1.00 -1.14 -2.36
C ARG A 70 -0.14 -2.12 -3.16
N ASP A 71 -0.30 -2.13 -4.48
CA ASP A 71 0.28 -3.19 -5.31
C ASP A 71 1.68 -2.84 -5.84
N PHE A 72 2.37 -3.91 -6.23
CA PHE A 72 3.66 -3.82 -6.88
C PHE A 72 3.75 -4.91 -7.95
N PHE A 73 3.95 -4.48 -9.19
CA PHE A 73 4.05 -5.34 -10.35
C PHE A 73 5.52 -5.51 -10.74
N ILE A 74 5.86 -6.72 -11.17
CA ILE A 74 7.18 -7.03 -11.71
C ILE A 74 6.97 -7.76 -13.03
N GLN A 75 7.29 -7.10 -14.14
CA GLN A 75 7.35 -7.75 -15.44
C GLN A 75 8.70 -8.46 -15.61
N THR A 76 8.67 -9.74 -15.94
CA THR A 76 9.85 -10.57 -16.25
C THR A 76 9.62 -11.31 -17.56
N GLY A 77 10.22 -10.84 -18.65
CA GLY A 77 9.96 -11.35 -19.99
C GLY A 77 8.48 -11.24 -20.36
N LYS A 78 7.81 -12.38 -20.57
CA LYS A 78 6.37 -12.46 -20.90
C LYS A 78 5.45 -12.60 -19.67
N GLN A 79 6.01 -12.73 -18.47
CA GLN A 79 5.24 -12.92 -17.24
C GLN A 79 5.12 -11.60 -16.47
N ILE A 80 3.96 -11.37 -15.86
CA ILE A 80 3.73 -10.29 -14.90
C ILE A 80 3.47 -10.93 -13.54
N LEU A 81 4.31 -10.61 -12.57
CA LEU A 81 4.11 -10.96 -11.17
C LEU A 81 3.43 -9.79 -10.47
N ARG A 82 2.48 -10.08 -9.58
CA ARG A 82 1.69 -9.08 -8.88
C ARG A 82 1.77 -9.35 -7.39
N ALA A 83 2.32 -8.42 -6.63
CA ALA A 83 2.56 -8.59 -5.21
C ALA A 83 1.26 -8.88 -4.44
N SER A 84 0.11 -8.35 -4.84
CA SER A 84 -1.14 -8.67 -4.17
C SER A 84 -1.72 -10.06 -4.44
N LEU A 85 -1.16 -10.85 -5.35
CA LEU A 85 -1.61 -12.21 -5.61
C LEU A 85 -0.90 -13.23 -4.70
N PRO A 86 -1.56 -14.36 -4.39
CA PRO A 86 -0.95 -15.41 -3.60
C PRO A 86 0.06 -16.22 -4.42
N TYR A 87 1.20 -16.54 -3.80
CA TYR A 87 2.17 -17.52 -4.26
C TYR A 87 2.44 -18.52 -3.12
N ASN A 88 3.69 -18.91 -2.92
CA ASN A 88 4.13 -19.51 -1.66
C ASN A 88 4.52 -18.36 -0.71
N ASP A 89 3.56 -17.97 0.12
CA ASP A 89 3.60 -16.75 0.90
C ASP A 89 3.86 -17.04 2.39
N LEU A 90 4.70 -16.22 2.98
CA LEU A 90 4.98 -16.20 4.41
C LEU A 90 4.80 -14.78 4.92
N LEU A 91 3.79 -14.58 5.78
CA LEU A 91 3.61 -13.34 6.52
C LEU A 91 4.45 -13.39 7.79
N GLU A 92 5.15 -12.31 8.08
CA GLU A 92 5.85 -12.04 9.32
C GLU A 92 5.36 -10.69 9.89
N ILE A 93 5.03 -10.69 11.17
CA ILE A 93 4.57 -9.51 11.90
C ILE A 93 5.48 -9.29 13.09
N GLY A 94 5.90 -8.05 13.30
CA GLY A 94 6.62 -7.61 14.50
C GLY A 94 6.16 -6.23 14.97
N PHE A 95 6.89 -5.64 15.93
CA PHE A 95 6.55 -4.35 16.55
C PHE A 95 7.31 -3.16 15.92
N LEU A 96 6.71 -2.28 15.12
CA LEU A 96 5.44 -2.44 14.41
C LEU A 96 5.70 -2.47 12.90
N TYR A 97 5.68 -3.66 12.31
CA TYR A 97 5.84 -3.86 10.87
C TYR A 97 5.06 -5.06 10.37
N HIS A 98 4.73 -5.02 9.08
CA HIS A 98 4.09 -6.09 8.32
C HIS A 98 4.97 -6.49 7.15
N LYS A 99 5.45 -7.74 7.12
CA LYS A 99 6.32 -8.25 6.05
C LYS A 99 5.73 -9.47 5.38
N VAL A 100 5.54 -9.43 4.06
CA VAL A 100 5.16 -10.61 3.26
C VAL A 100 6.33 -11.02 2.39
N THR A 101 6.74 -12.28 2.52
CA THR A 101 7.74 -12.90 1.65
C THR A 101 7.02 -13.83 0.69
N LYS A 102 7.26 -13.64 -0.62
CA LYS A 102 6.63 -14.40 -1.70
C LYS A 102 7.69 -15.14 -2.48
N ASN A 103 7.55 -16.45 -2.61
CA ASN A 103 8.38 -17.25 -3.49
C ASN A 103 7.58 -17.59 -4.77
N THR A 104 8.01 -17.04 -5.90
CA THR A 104 7.36 -17.23 -7.22
C THR A 104 7.99 -18.36 -8.04
N GLY A 105 8.89 -19.14 -7.43
CA GLY A 105 9.71 -20.18 -8.08
C GLY A 105 11.05 -19.64 -8.58
N ASN A 106 11.03 -18.50 -9.29
CA ASN A 106 12.26 -17.89 -9.84
C ASN A 106 12.76 -16.69 -9.03
N LEU A 107 11.84 -15.98 -8.35
CA LEU A 107 12.16 -14.81 -7.55
C LEU A 107 11.63 -14.98 -6.12
N VAL A 108 12.35 -14.40 -5.18
CA VAL A 108 11.85 -14.12 -3.83
C VAL A 108 11.60 -12.63 -3.72
N ILE A 109 10.37 -12.26 -3.37
CA ILE A 109 9.93 -10.88 -3.22
C ILE A 109 9.59 -10.67 -1.74
N GLU A 110 10.30 -9.77 -1.08
CA GLU A 110 10.03 -9.37 0.30
C GLU A 110 9.41 -7.98 0.26
N ILE A 111 8.18 -7.83 0.76
CA ILE A 111 7.48 -6.55 0.86
C ILE A 111 7.32 -6.25 2.35
N THR A 112 7.95 -5.17 2.82
CA THR A 112 7.87 -4.72 4.22
C THR A 112 7.16 -3.38 4.28
N ASN A 113 6.07 -3.33 5.04
CA ASN A 113 5.29 -2.14 5.31
C ASN A 113 5.42 -1.75 6.78
N PHE A 114 5.69 -0.48 7.03
CA PHE A 114 5.74 0.07 8.38
C PHE A 114 5.47 1.58 8.33
N VAL A 115 5.16 2.15 9.47
CA VAL A 115 5.08 3.59 9.66
C VAL A 115 6.25 4.01 10.55
N PRO A 116 7.14 4.95 10.13
CA PRO A 116 8.21 5.42 10.98
C PRO A 116 7.68 6.09 12.25
N TYR A 117 8.43 5.96 13.35
CA TYR A 117 8.00 6.34 14.70
C TYR A 117 7.52 7.81 14.84
N ASP A 118 8.22 8.76 14.21
CA ASP A 118 7.91 10.20 14.25
C ASP A 118 7.60 10.78 12.84
N SER A 119 7.11 9.96 11.91
CA SER A 119 6.68 10.44 10.57
C SER A 119 5.24 10.08 10.26
N GLU A 120 4.56 10.89 9.44
CA GLU A 120 3.18 10.68 9.00
C GLU A 120 3.15 10.06 7.60
N VAL A 121 3.93 8.99 7.40
CA VAL A 121 4.02 8.27 6.13
C VAL A 121 4.02 6.76 6.37
N GLU A 122 3.32 6.02 5.52
CA GLU A 122 3.57 4.58 5.41
C GLU A 122 4.69 4.36 4.41
N VAL A 123 5.68 3.54 4.78
CA VAL A 123 6.78 3.13 3.92
C VAL A 123 6.53 1.69 3.48
N MET A 124 6.52 1.46 2.17
CA MET A 124 6.57 0.13 1.56
C MET A 124 7.95 -0.09 0.93
N HIS A 125 8.73 -1.01 1.49
CA HIS A 125 10.03 -1.40 0.96
C HIS A 125 9.93 -2.77 0.28
N VAL A 126 10.24 -2.82 -1.01
CA VAL A 126 10.20 -4.04 -1.82
C VAL A 126 11.62 -4.47 -2.18
N LYS A 127 12.00 -5.67 -1.75
CA LYS A 127 13.27 -6.31 -2.10
C LYS A 127 13.01 -7.52 -2.98
N VAL A 128 13.68 -7.56 -4.14
CA VAL A 128 13.55 -8.65 -5.11
C VAL A 128 14.88 -9.37 -5.21
N ARG A 129 14.86 -10.69 -5.02
CA ARG A 129 16.04 -11.54 -5.13
C ARG A 129 15.82 -12.60 -6.19
N ASN A 130 16.73 -12.67 -7.16
CA ASN A 130 16.78 -13.76 -8.11
C ASN A 130 17.31 -15.02 -7.42
N ILE A 131 16.53 -16.10 -7.46
CA ILE A 131 16.93 -17.43 -6.95
C ILE A 131 17.10 -18.44 -8.09
N PHE A 132 16.92 -18.00 -9.33
CA PHE A 132 17.14 -18.82 -10.51
C PHE A 132 18.61 -18.79 -10.94
N SER A 133 19.05 -19.83 -11.64
CA SER A 133 20.44 -19.97 -12.08
C SER A 133 20.86 -19.00 -13.19
N LYS A 134 19.90 -18.35 -13.86
CA LYS A 134 20.15 -17.41 -14.95
C LYS A 134 19.79 -15.97 -14.53
N PRO A 135 20.46 -14.95 -15.08
CA PRO A 135 20.05 -13.56 -14.90
C PRO A 135 18.61 -13.32 -15.37
N VAL A 136 17.86 -12.54 -14.59
CA VAL A 136 16.47 -12.18 -14.89
C VAL A 136 16.38 -10.67 -15.03
N LYS A 137 15.92 -10.20 -16.20
CA LYS A 137 15.58 -8.79 -16.41
C LYS A 137 14.18 -8.52 -15.86
N ILE A 138 14.06 -7.54 -14.98
CA ILE A 138 12.79 -7.12 -14.39
C ILE A 138 12.45 -5.68 -14.77
N SER A 139 11.15 -5.37 -14.87
CA SER A 139 10.62 -4.01 -14.96
C SER A 139 9.57 -3.82 -13.85
N PRO A 140 9.91 -3.14 -12.75
CA PRO A 140 9.00 -2.93 -11.63
C PRO A 140 8.05 -1.75 -11.85
N VAL A 141 6.82 -1.85 -11.34
CA VAL A 141 5.83 -0.76 -11.32
C VAL A 141 5.10 -0.78 -9.97
N SER A 142 5.15 0.33 -9.23
CA SER A 142 4.30 0.51 -8.03
C SER A 142 2.92 1.03 -8.43
N PHE A 143 1.87 0.55 -7.77
CA PHE A 143 0.50 0.97 -8.02
C PHE A 143 -0.23 1.19 -6.68
N ILE A 144 -0.42 2.45 -6.31
CA ILE A 144 -1.10 2.85 -5.07
C ILE A 144 -2.32 3.71 -5.46
N PRO A 145 -3.55 3.18 -5.34
CA PRO A 145 -4.75 3.93 -5.67
C PRO A 145 -4.96 5.12 -4.74
N LEU A 146 -4.98 6.33 -5.30
CA LEU A 146 -5.25 7.56 -4.56
C LEU A 146 -6.75 7.84 -4.46
N TYR A 147 -7.19 8.19 -3.25
CA TYR A 147 -8.54 8.64 -2.96
C TYR A 147 -8.56 10.12 -2.58
N GLY A 148 -7.80 10.53 -1.56
CA GLY A 148 -7.53 11.94 -1.25
C GLY A 148 -8.73 12.76 -0.78
N ARG A 149 -9.68 12.16 -0.05
CA ARG A 149 -10.90 12.86 0.43
C ARG A 149 -11.58 12.10 1.57
N SER A 150 -12.77 12.54 1.98
CA SER A 150 -13.55 12.00 3.09
C SER A 150 -14.20 10.65 2.78
N GLU A 151 -14.42 9.80 3.78
CA GLU A 151 -15.19 8.56 3.63
C GLU A 151 -16.63 8.82 3.16
N LYS A 152 -17.19 9.99 3.47
CA LYS A 152 -18.52 10.40 3.00
C LYS A 152 -18.62 10.37 1.48
N ASN A 153 -17.51 10.65 0.79
CA ASN A 153 -17.47 10.64 -0.66
C ASN A 153 -17.32 9.25 -1.28
N LEU A 154 -17.41 8.16 -0.49
CA LEU A 154 -17.17 6.80 -0.99
C LEU A 154 -18.15 6.46 -2.12
N ARG A 155 -19.41 6.87 -1.95
CA ARG A 155 -20.50 6.76 -2.92
C ARG A 155 -21.15 8.11 -3.19
N ASP A 156 -21.56 8.79 -2.13
CA ASP A 156 -22.23 10.08 -2.29
C ASP A 156 -21.27 11.12 -2.87
N HIS A 157 -21.70 11.84 -3.90
CA HIS A 157 -20.86 12.78 -4.64
C HIS A 157 -19.48 12.22 -5.06
N ARG A 158 -19.30 10.90 -5.19
CA ARG A 158 -18.01 10.25 -5.47
C ARG A 158 -17.38 10.76 -6.77
N HIS A 159 -18.18 10.82 -7.82
CA HIS A 159 -17.73 11.33 -9.11
C HIS A 159 -17.55 12.85 -9.08
N VAL A 160 -18.51 13.60 -8.51
CA VAL A 160 -18.44 15.06 -8.41
C VAL A 160 -17.16 15.51 -7.71
N SER A 161 -16.84 14.90 -6.56
CA SER A 161 -15.61 15.19 -5.80
C SER A 161 -14.33 14.83 -6.55
N SER A 162 -14.36 13.85 -7.47
CA SER A 162 -13.17 13.53 -8.30
C SER A 162 -12.81 14.63 -9.30
N LEU A 163 -13.76 15.47 -9.72
CA LEU A 163 -13.50 16.62 -10.60
C LEU A 163 -12.67 17.72 -9.90
N LEU A 164 -12.58 17.65 -8.57
CA LEU A 164 -11.81 18.57 -7.74
C LEU A 164 -10.34 18.17 -7.64
N ASN A 165 -9.97 16.95 -8.05
CA ASN A 165 -8.59 16.47 -8.00
C ASN A 165 -7.66 17.37 -8.83
N ARG A 166 -6.50 17.71 -8.26
CA ARG A 166 -5.36 18.28 -9.00
C ARG A 166 -4.17 17.39 -8.71
N ILE A 167 -3.64 16.77 -9.76
CA ILE A 167 -2.48 15.89 -9.67
C ILE A 167 -1.27 16.65 -10.19
N GLU A 168 -0.19 16.62 -9.42
CA GLU A 168 1.12 17.12 -9.82
C GLU A 168 2.09 15.95 -9.97
N ILE A 169 2.81 15.92 -11.08
CA ILE A 169 3.86 14.94 -11.37
C ILE A 169 5.16 15.55 -10.85
N GLU A 170 5.73 14.95 -9.81
CA GLU A 170 6.97 15.36 -9.19
C GLU A 170 8.10 14.38 -9.57
N LYS A 171 9.36 14.78 -9.31
CA LYS A 171 10.53 13.95 -9.66
C LYS A 171 10.42 12.52 -9.12
N TYR A 172 9.93 12.35 -7.89
CA TYR A 172 9.91 11.05 -7.20
C TYR A 172 8.54 10.37 -7.18
N GLY A 173 7.52 10.96 -7.80
CA GLY A 173 6.17 10.38 -7.88
C GLY A 173 5.10 11.46 -8.00
N ILE A 174 3.93 11.21 -7.43
CA ILE A 174 2.75 12.05 -7.63
C ILE A 174 2.25 12.66 -6.32
N SER A 175 1.74 13.88 -6.40
CA SER A 175 0.96 14.51 -5.35
C SER A 175 -0.45 14.84 -5.85
N LEU A 176 -1.43 14.75 -4.96
CA LEU A 176 -2.84 15.00 -5.19
C LEU A 176 -3.29 16.04 -4.17
N LYS A 177 -3.68 17.21 -4.65
CA LYS A 177 -4.32 18.27 -3.85
C LYS A 177 -5.69 18.58 -4.45
N PRO A 178 -6.79 18.00 -3.94
CA PRO A 178 -8.12 18.44 -4.33
C PRO A 178 -8.26 19.95 -4.10
N THR A 179 -9.05 20.66 -4.91
CA THR A 179 -9.24 22.10 -4.72
C THR A 179 -10.14 22.41 -3.52
N MET A 180 -11.12 21.54 -3.26
CA MET A 180 -12.12 21.72 -2.21
C MET A 180 -12.49 20.39 -1.57
N ILE A 181 -13.02 20.45 -0.35
CA ILE A 181 -13.68 19.35 0.35
C ILE A 181 -15.19 19.58 0.22
N PHE A 182 -15.88 18.63 -0.39
CA PHE A 182 -17.34 18.61 -0.50
C PHE A 182 -17.90 17.57 0.45
N ASP A 183 -18.66 18.01 1.43
CA ASP A 183 -19.56 17.14 2.18
C ASP A 183 -20.97 17.74 2.25
N GLU A 184 -21.95 16.94 2.64
CA GLU A 184 -23.36 17.35 2.74
C GLU A 184 -23.59 18.56 3.66
N LYS A 185 -22.62 18.89 4.53
CA LYS A 185 -22.76 19.93 5.55
C LYS A 185 -22.12 21.24 5.11
N GLN A 186 -20.95 21.21 4.47
CA GLN A 186 -20.17 22.39 4.09
C GLN A 186 -19.23 22.13 2.89
N HIS A 187 -18.99 23.18 2.11
CA HIS A 187 -17.94 23.22 1.10
C HIS A 187 -16.80 24.12 1.60
N LYS A 188 -15.58 23.60 1.65
CA LYS A 188 -14.40 24.36 2.10
C LYS A 188 -13.21 24.16 1.18
N ILE A 189 -12.28 25.11 1.19
CA ILE A 189 -10.99 24.96 0.51
C ILE A 189 -10.23 23.80 1.16
N ASN A 190 -9.60 22.98 0.33
CA ASN A 190 -8.74 21.89 0.79
C ASN A 190 -7.29 22.36 0.89
N GLU A 191 -6.66 22.12 2.04
CA GLU A 191 -5.23 22.37 2.25
C GLU A 191 -4.41 21.08 2.37
N ASP A 192 -5.06 19.91 2.39
CA ASP A 192 -4.38 18.64 2.53
C ASP A 192 -3.77 18.18 1.19
N ILE A 193 -2.54 17.68 1.24
CA ILE A 193 -1.84 17.08 0.11
C ILE A 193 -1.61 15.60 0.41
N TYR A 194 -1.96 14.77 -0.58
CA TYR A 194 -1.81 13.32 -0.55
C TYR A 194 -0.72 12.95 -1.56
N PHE A 195 0.24 12.09 -1.22
CA PHE A 195 1.33 11.79 -2.13
C PHE A 195 1.75 10.34 -2.11
N VAL A 196 2.32 9.90 -3.22
CA VAL A 196 2.98 8.60 -3.37
C VAL A 196 4.30 8.85 -4.08
N PHE A 197 5.40 8.60 -3.36
CA PHE A 197 6.75 8.73 -3.88
C PHE A 197 7.49 7.40 -3.82
N GLY A 198 8.45 7.22 -4.72
CA GLY A 198 9.28 6.03 -4.80
C GLY A 198 10.66 6.32 -5.38
N PHE A 199 11.62 5.48 -5.04
CA PHE A 199 12.98 5.50 -5.58
C PHE A 199 13.61 4.11 -5.41
N ASP A 200 14.66 3.82 -6.16
CA ASP A 200 15.40 2.57 -6.03
C ASP A 200 16.48 2.62 -4.93
N GLY A 201 17.23 1.53 -4.72
CA GLY A 201 18.29 1.47 -3.70
C GLY A 201 19.43 2.48 -3.86
N ASN A 202 19.54 3.14 -5.02
CA ASN A 202 20.51 4.19 -5.31
C ASN A 202 19.88 5.60 -5.30
N PHE A 203 18.65 5.74 -4.78
CA PHE A 203 17.86 6.97 -4.79
C PHE A 203 17.51 7.49 -6.19
N THR A 204 17.49 6.59 -7.18
CA THR A 204 17.07 6.91 -8.54
C THR A 204 15.56 7.03 -8.60
N ALA A 205 15.08 8.11 -9.22
CA ALA A 205 13.67 8.37 -9.43
C ALA A 205 13.03 7.35 -10.40
N PRO A 206 11.69 7.17 -10.38
CA PRO A 206 10.98 6.35 -11.35
C PRO A 206 11.21 6.88 -12.78
N LEU A 207 11.32 5.97 -13.75
CA LEU A 207 11.49 6.33 -15.17
C LEU A 207 10.26 7.04 -15.77
N GLY A 208 9.08 6.81 -15.18
CA GLY A 208 7.81 7.36 -15.65
C GLY A 208 6.71 7.12 -14.62
N GLN A 209 5.56 7.77 -14.85
CA GLN A 209 4.42 7.77 -13.93
C GLN A 209 3.12 7.69 -14.74
N TYR A 210 2.11 7.02 -14.18
CA TYR A 210 0.77 6.89 -14.75
C TYR A 210 -0.25 7.45 -13.73
N PRO A 211 -0.33 8.79 -13.59
CA PRO A 211 -1.23 9.45 -12.64
C PRO A 211 -2.71 9.28 -12.98
#